data_AF-A0A926HZX2-F1
#
_entry.id   AF-A0A926HZX2-F1
#
_cell.length_a   1.000
_cell.length_b   1.000
_cell.length_c   1.000
_cell.angle_alpha   90.00
_cell.angle_beta   90.00
_cell.angle_gamma   90.00
#
_symmetry.space_group_name_H-M   'P 1'
#
loop_
_entity.id
_entity.type
_entity.pdbx_description
1 polymer ?
#
loop_
_entity_poly.entity_id
_entity_poly.type
_entity_poly.pdbx_seq_one_letter_code
_entity_poly.pdbx_strand_id
1 'polypeptide(L)' 'MAECKFTDISGHYAEKQIREVFEMGIMNGVDETHFEPDKPVTRAQAAIIARNVVRYITGK' A
#
# COMPACT_ATOMS: atom_id res chain seq x y z
N MET A 1 -13.56 6.39 4.42
CA MET A 1 -12.30 5.62 4.53
C MET A 1 -12.42 4.47 3.54
N ALA A 2 -11.43 4.25 2.68
CA ALA A 2 -11.49 3.17 1.70
C ALA A 2 -11.34 1.82 2.41
N GLU A 3 -12.16 0.85 2.06
CA GLU A 3 -12.13 -0.50 2.65
C GLU A 3 -11.05 -1.34 1.96
N CYS A 4 -10.14 -1.94 2.73
CA CYS A 4 -9.09 -2.83 2.21
C CYS A 4 -9.67 -4.22 1.90
N LYS A 5 -9.84 -4.53 0.60
CA LYS A 5 -10.43 -5.78 0.09
C LYS A 5 -9.41 -6.80 -0.38
N PHE A 6 -8.14 -6.62 -0.02
CA PHE A 6 -7.06 -7.52 -0.43
C PHE A 6 -7.24 -8.92 0.16
N THR A 7 -7.33 -9.92 -0.71
CA THR A 7 -7.54 -11.33 -0.34
C THR A 7 -6.22 -12.09 -0.19
N ASP A 8 -5.16 -11.60 -0.83
CA ASP A 8 -3.82 -12.21 -0.93
C ASP A 8 -2.87 -11.84 0.21
N ILE A 9 -3.34 -11.07 1.20
CA ILE A 9 -2.54 -10.65 2.36
C ILE A 9 -2.86 -11.44 3.63
N SER A 10 -3.91 -12.26 3.62
CA SER A 10 -4.38 -13.01 4.80
C SER A 10 -3.30 -13.96 5.32
N GLY A 11 -2.86 -13.77 6.57
CA GLY A 11 -1.82 -14.59 7.20
C GLY A 11 -0.39 -14.24 6.75
N HIS A 12 -0.22 -13.23 5.90
CA HIS A 12 1.10 -12.69 5.56
C HIS A 12 1.64 -11.85 6.73
N TYR A 13 2.94 -11.94 7.01
CA TYR A 13 3.54 -11.24 8.17
C TYR A 13 3.36 -9.71 8.13
N ALA A 14 3.22 -9.15 6.93
CA ALA A 14 3.03 -7.72 6.68
C ALA A 14 1.55 -7.31 6.54
N GLU A 15 0.58 -8.20 6.78
CA GLU A 15 -0.85 -7.94 6.54
C GLU A 15 -1.30 -6.62 7.19
N LYS A 16 -0.97 -6.44 8.48
CA LYS A 16 -1.36 -5.26 9.24
C LYS A 16 -0.79 -3.98 8.63
N GLN A 17 0.49 -3.99 8.29
CA GLN A 17 1.20 -2.86 7.71
C GLN A 17 0.65 -2.52 6.33
N ILE A 18 0.27 -3.53 5.54
CA ILE A 18 -0.35 -3.34 4.22
C ILE A 18 -1.70 -2.63 4.36
N ARG A 19 -2.54 -3.06 5.31
CA ARG A 19 -3.82 -2.39 5.60
C ARG A 19 -3.61 -0.94 6.03
N GLU A 20 -2.63 -0.68 6.90
CA GLU A 20 -2.29 0.68 7.36
C GLU A 20 -1.86 1.59 6.20
N VAL A 21 -0.91 1.17 5.34
CA VAL A 21 -0.45 2.01 4.22
C VAL A 21 -1.54 2.23 3.16
N PHE A 22 -2.48 1.29 3.04
CA PHE A 22 -3.66 1.45 2.19
C PHE A 22 -4.63 2.48 2.77
N GLU A 23 -4.96 2.38 4.06
CA GLU A 23 -5.83 3.34 4.75
C GLU A 23 -5.25 4.77 4.75
N MET A 24 -3.93 4.88 4.83
CA MET A 24 -3.20 6.16 4.74
C MET A 24 -3.14 6.71 3.30
N GLY A 25 -3.56 5.95 2.28
CA GLY A 25 -3.43 6.32 0.88
C GLY A 25 -1.99 6.37 0.37
N ILE A 26 -1.06 5.71 1.07
CA ILE A 26 0.37 5.67 0.70
C ILE A 26 0.60 4.65 -0.41
N MET A 27 -0.01 3.48 -0.31
CA MET A 27 0.08 2.39 -1.29
C MET A 27 -1.33 1.92 -1.70
N ASN A 28 -1.45 1.45 -2.94
CA ASN A 28 -2.67 0.83 -3.47
C ASN A 28 -2.36 -0.61 -3.87
N GLY A 29 -3.40 -1.42 -4.02
CA GLY A 29 -3.30 -2.74 -4.63
C GLY A 29 -2.95 -2.67 -6.12
N VAL A 30 -2.59 -3.82 -6.68
CA VAL A 30 -2.41 -3.98 -8.13
C VAL A 30 -3.74 -4.06 -8.86
N ASP A 31 -4.79 -4.43 -8.13
CA ASP A 31 -6.19 -4.35 -8.53
C ASP A 31 -7.08 -4.11 -7.29
N GLU A 32 -8.40 -4.30 -7.44
CA GLU A 32 -9.38 -4.08 -6.36
C GLU A 32 -9.26 -5.07 -5.20
N THR A 33 -8.70 -6.25 -5.43
CA THR A 33 -8.68 -7.38 -4.48
C THR A 33 -7.30 -7.96 -4.21
N HIS A 34 -6.25 -7.46 -4.85
CA HIS A 34 -4.89 -7.97 -4.68
C HIS A 34 -3.87 -6.85 -4.42
N PHE A 35 -2.91 -7.15 -3.55
CA PHE A 35 -1.80 -6.26 -3.23
C PHE A 35 -0.46 -6.76 -3.79
N GLU A 36 -0.29 -8.07 -3.96
CA GLU A 36 0.94 -8.77 -4.32
C GLU A 36 2.11 -8.48 -3.35
N PRO A 37 2.03 -8.88 -2.07
CA PRO A 37 2.96 -8.46 -1.00
C PRO A 37 4.42 -8.87 -1.23
N ASP A 38 4.66 -9.97 -1.94
CA ASP A 38 6.01 -10.48 -2.24
C ASP A 38 6.58 -9.97 -3.57
N LYS A 39 5.80 -9.22 -4.35
CA LYS A 39 6.25 -8.74 -5.65
C LYS A 39 7.16 -7.52 -5.48
N PRO A 40 8.36 -7.55 -6.08
CA PRO A 40 9.24 -6.38 -6.06
C PRO A 40 8.59 -5.17 -6.74
N VAL A 41 8.71 -4.01 -6.11
CA VAL A 41 8.30 -2.74 -6.72
C VAL A 41 9.34 -2.25 -7.73
N THR A 42 8.87 -1.56 -8.75
CA THR A 42 9.74 -0.80 -9.68
C THR A 42 10.28 0.47 -9.02
N ARG A 43 11.36 1.04 -9.58
CA ARG A 43 11.90 2.34 -9.15
C ARG A 43 10.86 3.46 -9.20
N ALA A 44 9.98 3.44 -10.20
CA ALA A 44 8.91 4.42 -10.35
C ALA A 44 7.86 4.30 -9.24
N GLN A 45 7.45 3.07 -8.91
CA GLN A 45 6.55 2.81 -7.79
C GLN A 45 7.19 3.23 -6.46
N ALA A 46 8.47 2.90 -6.23
CA ALA A 46 9.18 3.34 -5.04
C ALA A 46 9.21 4.88 -4.89
N ALA A 47 9.43 5.61 -5.99
CA ALA A 47 9.38 7.08 -5.97
C ALA A 47 7.98 7.63 -5.65
N ILE A 48 6.92 6.99 -6.17
CA ILE A 48 5.52 7.34 -5.87
C ILE A 48 5.21 7.09 -4.39
N ILE A 49 5.63 5.96 -3.84
CA ILE A 49 5.44 5.62 -2.42
C ILE A 49 6.13 6.68 -1.55
N ALA A 50 7.40 7.00 -1.83
CA ALA A 50 8.13 8.03 -1.10
C ALA A 50 7.44 9.40 -1.17
N ARG A 51 6.96 9.80 -2.37
CA ARG A 51 6.16 11.02 -2.54
C ARG A 51 4.90 11.00 -1.68
N ASN A 52 4.15 9.89 -1.67
CA ASN A 52 2.92 9.78 -0.90
C ASN A 52 3.17 9.84 0.62
N VAL A 53 4.26 9.23 1.10
CA VAL A 53 4.71 9.34 2.50
C VAL A 53 4.98 10.81 2.85
N VAL A 54 5.73 11.54 2.03
CA VAL A 54 6.02 12.97 2.26
C VAL A 54 4.73 13.78 2.33
N ARG A 55 3.77 13.52 1.44
CA ARG A 55 2.46 14.18 1.44
C ARG A 55 1.65 13.90 2.70
N TYR A 56 1.60 12.63 3.10
CA TYR A 56 0.92 12.20 4.33
C TYR A 56 1.48 12.91 5.57
N ILE A 57 2.81 12.99 5.71
CA ILE A 57 3.46 13.64 6.86
C ILE A 57 3.30 15.16 6.82
N THR A 58 3.31 15.78 5.64
CA THR A 58 3.28 17.25 5.51
C THR A 58 1.89 17.84 5.36
N GLY A 59 0.85 17.01 5.20
CA GLY A 59 -0.53 17.45 5.00
C GLY A 59 -0.77 18.18 3.68
N LYS A 60 0.06 17.92 2.65
CA LYS A 60 0.00 18.55 1.32
C LYS A 60 -0.46 17.57 0.23
#